data_AF-A0A1Q7BH51-F1
#
_entry.id   AF-A0A1Q7BH51-F1
#
_cell.length_a   1.000
_cell.length_b   1.000
_cell.length_c   1.000
_cell.angle_alpha   90.00
_cell.angle_beta   90.00
_cell.angle_gamma   90.00
#
_symmetry.space_group_name_H-M   'P 1'
#
loop_
_entity.id
_entity.type
_entity.pdbx_description
1 polymer ?
#
loop_
_entity_poly.entity_id
_entity_poly.type
_entity_poly.pdbx_seq_one_letter_code
_entity_poly.pdbx_strand_id
1 'polypeptide(L)'
;MTVTALGSRRTELAQFLRSRRARLRPDDVGLPPGLRRRTPGLRREEVAQLAGVGVTWYTWLEQGRPINASVQILDAIARTLRLDQAERAHLYRLAEVPAVPDPAACEILPPEIQPILDSMDLTPAVIYNGRYDILAWNAPYGALFPGVTVEP
;
A
#
# COMPACT_ATOMS: atom_id res chain seq x y z
N MET A 1 13.11 8.48 26.35
CA MET A 1 11.95 9.29 25.90
C MET A 1 11.19 8.69 24.70
N THR A 2 11.32 7.39 24.40
CA THR A 2 10.76 6.77 23.17
C THR A 2 9.36 6.16 23.32
N VAL A 3 8.95 5.78 24.54
CA VAL A 3 7.66 5.11 24.79
C VAL A 3 6.45 6.03 24.57
N THR A 4 6.56 7.32 24.89
CA THR A 4 5.44 8.27 24.79
C THR A 4 5.08 8.62 23.35
N ALA A 5 6.08 8.76 22.47
CA ALA A 5 5.88 9.07 21.05
C ALA A 5 5.19 7.90 20.31
N LEU A 6 5.58 6.67 20.63
CA LEU A 6 4.99 5.45 20.09
C LEU A 6 3.53 5.24 20.53
N GLY A 7 3.15 5.71 21.72
CA GLY A 7 1.76 5.74 22.19
C GLY A 7 0.91 6.81 21.49
N SER A 8 1.48 7.99 21.23
CA SER A 8 0.83 9.07 20.46
C SER A 8 0.52 8.61 19.03
N ARG A 9 1.50 8.03 18.35
CA ARG A 9 1.36 7.62 16.95
C ARG A 9 0.33 6.51 16.73
N ARG A 10 0.23 5.55 17.65
CA ARG A 10 -0.83 4.52 17.61
C ARG A 10 -2.21 5.10 17.85
N THR A 11 -2.31 6.13 18.70
CA THR A 11 -3.56 6.86 18.93
C THR A 11 -3.96 7.64 17.69
N GLU A 12 -3.01 8.29 17.04
CA GLU A 12 -3.21 8.98 15.75
C GLU A 12 -3.63 8.00 14.65
N LEU A 13 -3.00 6.82 14.54
CA LEU A 13 -3.40 5.75 13.62
C LEU A 13 -4.84 5.33 13.86
N ALA A 14 -5.20 5.08 15.11
CA ALA A 14 -6.54 4.68 15.50
C ALA A 14 -7.58 5.77 15.14
N GLN A 15 -7.26 7.04 15.38
CA GLN A 15 -8.13 8.16 15.05
C GLN A 15 -8.27 8.34 13.53
N PHE A 16 -7.18 8.20 12.78
CA PHE A 16 -7.17 8.23 11.32
C PHE A 16 -8.05 7.13 10.72
N LEU A 17 -7.91 5.88 11.18
CA LEU A 17 -8.73 4.78 10.68
C LEU A 17 -10.22 4.99 10.97
N ARG A 18 -10.55 5.45 12.18
CA ARG A 18 -11.94 5.76 12.55
C ARG A 18 -12.54 6.86 11.67
N SER A 19 -11.79 7.91 11.36
CA SER A 19 -12.29 9.01 10.53
C SER A 19 -12.52 8.58 9.08
N ARG A 20 -11.60 7.79 8.50
CA ARG A 20 -11.75 7.25 7.14
C ARG A 20 -12.91 6.26 7.05
N ARG A 21 -13.08 5.39 8.04
CA ARG A 21 -14.23 4.47 8.12
C ARG A 21 -15.56 5.21 8.22
N ALA A 22 -15.62 6.29 9.00
CA ALA A 22 -16.83 7.09 9.16
C ALA A 22 -17.23 7.86 7.88
N ARG A 23 -16.27 8.14 6.99
CA ARG A 23 -16.51 8.85 5.71
C ARG A 23 -17.18 7.96 4.65
N LEU A 24 -16.92 6.66 4.65
CA LEU A 24 -17.43 5.74 3.63
C LEU A 24 -18.82 5.22 3.97
N ARG A 25 -19.69 5.22 2.96
CA ARG A 25 -20.99 4.57 3.01
C ARG A 25 -20.86 3.12 2.51
N PRO A 26 -21.80 2.24 2.91
CA PRO A 26 -21.84 0.85 2.44
C PRO A 26 -21.89 0.75 0.91
N ASP A 27 -22.71 1.62 0.31
CA ASP A 27 -22.90 1.69 -1.14
C ASP A 27 -21.58 2.01 -1.87
N ASP A 28 -20.71 2.83 -1.26
CA ASP A 28 -19.39 3.18 -1.83
C ASP A 28 -18.48 1.96 -1.96
N VAL A 29 -18.70 0.91 -1.18
CA VAL A 29 -17.90 -0.33 -1.19
C VAL A 29 -18.69 -1.54 -1.70
N GLY A 30 -19.84 -1.30 -2.34
CA GLY A 30 -20.68 -2.35 -2.94
C GLY A 30 -21.46 -3.19 -1.94
N LEU A 31 -21.60 -2.72 -0.69
CA LEU A 31 -22.43 -3.37 0.32
C LEU A 31 -23.84 -2.79 0.31
N PRO A 32 -24.89 -3.60 0.51
CA PRO A 32 -26.25 -3.10 0.59
C PRO A 32 -26.46 -2.20 1.82
N PRO A 33 -27.25 -1.12 1.69
CA PRO A 33 -27.62 -0.29 2.82
C PRO A 33 -28.58 -1.08 3.73
N GLY A 34 -28.03 -1.74 4.75
CA GLY A 34 -28.83 -2.57 5.67
C GLY A 34 -30.02 -1.86 6.32
N LEU A 35 -31.08 -2.62 6.62
CA LEU A 35 -32.44 -2.17 6.95
C LEU A 35 -32.62 -1.27 8.19
N ARG A 36 -31.59 -1.02 9.01
CA ARG A 36 -31.62 -0.09 10.16
C ARG A 36 -30.19 0.16 10.63
N ARG A 37 -29.59 1.30 10.26
CA ARG A 37 -28.23 1.68 10.67
C ARG A 37 -28.28 2.86 11.65
N ARG A 38 -27.63 2.70 12.80
CA ARG A 38 -27.37 3.79 13.78
C ARG A 38 -26.13 4.62 13.44
N THR A 39 -25.23 4.06 12.64
CA THR A 39 -23.96 4.70 12.26
C THR A 39 -24.00 5.00 10.76
N PRO A 40 -23.72 6.25 10.33
CA PRO A 40 -23.79 6.62 8.92
C PRO A 40 -22.69 6.02 8.05
N GLY A 41 -21.53 5.70 8.64
CA GLY A 41 -20.39 5.10 7.93
C GLY A 41 -20.31 3.57 8.04
N LEU A 42 -19.23 3.01 7.50
CA LEU A 42 -18.95 1.57 7.57
C LEU A 42 -18.79 1.10 9.03
N ARG A 43 -19.22 -0.13 9.30
CA ARG A 43 -19.01 -0.82 10.58
C ARG A 43 -17.64 -1.50 10.60
N ARG A 44 -17.14 -1.79 11.79
CA ARG A 44 -15.88 -2.54 11.96
C ARG A 44 -15.92 -3.91 11.31
N GLU A 45 -17.05 -4.59 11.45
CA GLU A 45 -17.31 -5.89 10.83
C GLU A 45 -17.23 -5.84 9.30
N GLU A 46 -17.81 -4.80 8.69
CA GLU A 46 -17.79 -4.59 7.24
C GLU A 46 -16.37 -4.33 6.72
N VAL A 47 -15.61 -3.46 7.39
CA VAL A 47 -14.21 -3.21 7.00
C VAL A 47 -13.35 -4.46 7.17
N ALA A 48 -13.52 -5.17 8.29
CA ALA A 48 -12.77 -6.39 8.55
C ALA A 48 -13.05 -7.47 7.49
N GLN A 49 -14.32 -7.65 7.11
CA GLN A 49 -14.73 -8.57 6.06
C GLN A 49 -14.12 -8.20 4.71
N LEU A 50 -14.24 -6.94 4.29
CA LEU A 50 -13.71 -6.46 3.01
C LEU A 50 -12.17 -6.51 2.93
N ALA A 51 -11.49 -6.26 4.06
CA ALA A 51 -10.04 -6.32 4.15
C ALA A 51 -9.49 -7.74 4.40
N GLY A 52 -10.34 -8.74 4.61
CA GLY A 52 -9.92 -10.12 4.88
C GLY A 52 -9.23 -10.30 6.23
N VAL A 53 -9.57 -9.51 7.24
CA VAL A 53 -8.99 -9.57 8.60
C VAL A 53 -10.06 -9.91 9.64
N GLY A 54 -9.62 -10.40 10.80
CA GLY A 54 -10.54 -10.65 11.92
C GLY A 54 -11.14 -9.36 12.50
N VAL A 55 -12.43 -9.36 12.81
CA VAL A 55 -13.14 -8.20 13.41
C VAL A 55 -12.48 -7.73 14.71
N THR A 56 -12.10 -8.68 15.57
CA THR A 56 -11.39 -8.40 16.84
C THR A 56 -10.05 -7.73 16.59
N TRP A 57 -9.30 -8.21 15.58
CA TRP A 57 -8.00 -7.66 15.22
C TRP A 57 -8.14 -6.21 14.72
N TYR A 58 -9.09 -5.95 13.81
CA TYR A 58 -9.38 -4.59 13.34
C TYR A 58 -9.85 -3.66 14.48
N THR A 59 -10.61 -4.21 15.44
CA THR A 59 -11.03 -3.46 16.63
C THR A 59 -9.83 -3.06 17.49
N TRP A 60 -8.85 -3.94 17.69
CA TRP A 60 -7.62 -3.62 18.40
C TRP A 60 -6.77 -2.57 17.67
N LEU A 61 -6.73 -2.64 16.34
CA LEU A 61 -6.08 -1.62 15.51
C LEU A 61 -6.73 -0.23 15.73
N GLU A 62 -8.06 -0.16 15.66
CA GLU A 62 -8.81 1.06 15.95
C GLU A 62 -8.77 1.50 17.42
N GLN A 63 -8.29 0.67 18.34
CA GLN A 63 -8.06 1.03 19.74
C GLN A 63 -6.64 1.52 20.00
N GLY A 64 -5.74 1.45 19.02
CA GLY A 64 -4.33 1.81 19.18
C GLY A 64 -3.57 0.84 20.08
N ARG A 65 -4.04 -0.41 20.20
CA ARG A 65 -3.33 -1.45 20.96
C ARG A 65 -1.95 -1.74 20.33
N PRO A 66 -0.97 -2.23 21.11
CA PRO A 66 0.34 -2.59 20.60
C PRO A 66 0.27 -3.90 19.80
N ILE A 67 -0.25 -3.82 18.57
CA ILE A 67 -0.29 -4.91 17.60
C ILE A 67 0.53 -4.51 16.37
N ASN A 68 1.14 -5.50 15.71
CA ASN A 68 1.88 -5.28 14.47
C ASN A 68 0.95 -5.53 13.28
N ALA A 69 0.91 -4.60 12.33
CA ALA A 69 0.22 -4.74 11.06
C ALA A 69 1.26 -4.99 9.96
N SER A 70 1.09 -6.07 9.21
CA SER A 70 1.95 -6.30 8.04
C SER A 70 1.60 -5.32 6.92
N VAL A 71 2.55 -5.11 6.01
CA VAL A 71 2.35 -4.34 4.78
C VAL A 71 1.10 -4.78 4.03
N GLN A 72 0.93 -6.09 3.84
CA GLN A 72 -0.19 -6.68 3.11
C GLN A 72 -1.54 -6.34 3.76
N ILE A 73 -1.60 -6.34 5.10
CA ILE A 73 -2.81 -5.97 5.83
C ILE A 73 -3.08 -4.46 5.70
N LEU A 74 -2.06 -3.63 5.80
CA LEU A 74 -2.20 -2.18 5.61
C LEU A 74 -2.68 -1.84 4.20
N ASP A 75 -2.19 -2.56 3.17
CA ASP A 75 -2.67 -2.44 1.80
C ASP A 75 -4.13 -2.86 1.64
N ALA A 76 -4.53 -3.98 2.26
CA ALA A 76 -5.92 -4.42 2.23
C ALA A 76 -6.85 -3.40 2.89
N ILE A 77 -6.44 -2.83 4.03
CA ILE A 77 -7.18 -1.77 4.72
C ILE A 77 -7.22 -0.49 3.87
N ALA A 78 -6.11 -0.08 3.28
CA ALA A 78 -6.03 1.09 2.40
C ALA A 78 -6.98 0.99 1.21
N ARG A 79 -7.02 -0.17 0.54
CA ARG A 79 -7.95 -0.44 -0.57
C ARG A 79 -9.40 -0.44 -0.10
N THR A 80 -9.68 -1.11 1.01
CA THR A 80 -11.03 -1.19 1.60
C THR A 80 -11.57 0.19 1.98
N LEU A 81 -10.70 1.03 2.56
CA LEU A 81 -11.03 2.40 2.95
C LEU A 81 -10.89 3.40 1.80
N ARG A 82 -10.64 2.93 0.57
CA ARG A 82 -10.46 3.75 -0.64
C ARG A 82 -9.54 4.95 -0.41
N LEU A 83 -8.42 4.71 0.26
CA LEU A 83 -7.46 5.76 0.59
C LEU A 83 -6.76 6.25 -0.67
N ASP A 84 -6.64 7.58 -0.80
CA ASP A 84 -5.80 8.19 -1.82
C ASP A 84 -4.31 8.00 -1.52
N GLN A 85 -3.45 8.41 -2.46
CA GLN A 85 -2.01 8.21 -2.33
C GLN A 85 -1.40 8.90 -1.11
N ALA A 86 -1.86 10.10 -0.76
CA ALA A 86 -1.36 10.85 0.39
C ALA A 86 -1.84 10.22 1.70
N GLU A 87 -3.10 9.78 1.75
CA GLU A 87 -3.71 9.05 2.85
C GLU A 87 -3.01 7.71 3.10
N ARG A 88 -2.64 6.98 2.04
CA ARG A 88 -1.85 5.74 2.11
C ARG A 88 -0.47 5.99 2.69
N ALA A 89 0.27 6.96 2.15
CA ALA A 89 1.59 7.32 2.67
C ALA A 89 1.52 7.73 4.15
N HIS A 90 0.47 8.43 4.56
CA HIS A 90 0.22 8.78 5.95
C HIS A 90 -0.07 7.55 6.82
N LEU A 91 -0.89 6.60 6.34
CA LEU A 91 -1.17 5.33 7.02
C LEU A 91 0.12 4.56 7.32
N TYR A 92 0.99 4.36 6.33
CA TYR A 92 2.27 3.65 6.52
C TYR A 92 3.17 4.38 7.51
N ARG A 93 3.22 5.72 7.40
CA ARG A 93 3.95 6.54 8.36
C ARG A 93 3.43 6.28 9.76
N LEU A 94 2.12 6.35 10.01
CA LEU A 94 1.55 6.13 11.34
C LEU A 94 1.74 4.70 11.85
N ALA A 95 1.76 3.70 10.96
CA ALA A 95 1.99 2.30 11.31
C ALA A 95 3.46 1.93 11.50
N GLU A 96 4.40 2.86 11.27
CA GLU A 96 5.85 2.64 11.36
C GLU A 96 6.36 1.54 10.42
N VAL A 97 5.66 1.36 9.31
CA VAL A 97 6.04 0.45 8.23
C VAL A 97 6.62 1.31 7.11
N PRO A 98 7.79 0.94 6.52
CA PRO A 98 8.29 1.63 5.34
C PRO A 98 7.19 1.66 4.27
N ALA A 99 6.86 2.84 3.76
CA ALA A 99 5.84 2.95 2.73
C ALA A 99 6.25 2.09 1.53
N VAL A 100 5.35 1.21 1.07
CA VAL A 100 5.56 0.51 -0.19
C VAL A 100 5.50 1.56 -1.30
N PRO A 101 6.52 1.70 -2.15
CA PRO A 101 6.43 2.55 -3.33
C PRO A 101 5.19 2.18 -4.13
N ASP A 102 4.42 3.17 -4.58
CA ASP A 102 3.28 2.93 -5.45
C ASP A 102 3.75 2.20 -6.71
N PRO A 103 3.22 1.00 -7.03
CA PRO A 103 3.63 0.27 -8.22
C PRO A 103 3.45 1.10 -9.50
N ALA A 104 2.43 1.95 -9.55
CA ALA A 104 2.15 2.82 -10.70
C ALA A 104 3.12 4.01 -10.79
N ALA A 105 3.72 4.42 -9.68
CA ALA A 105 4.71 5.50 -9.66
C ALA A 105 6.07 5.05 -10.22
N CYS A 106 6.30 3.74 -10.39
CA CYS A 106 7.53 3.17 -10.96
C CYS A 106 7.41 2.84 -12.46
N GLU A 107 6.30 3.13 -13.13
CA GLU A 107 6.14 2.77 -14.55
C GLU A 107 6.87 3.72 -15.51
N ILE A 108 7.19 4.96 -15.09
CA ILE A 108 7.83 5.95 -15.95
C ILE A 108 9.33 6.00 -15.63
N LEU A 109 10.13 5.36 -16.49
CA LEU A 109 11.59 5.50 -16.47
C LEU A 109 12.00 6.83 -17.12
N PRO A 110 12.74 7.71 -16.45
CA PRO A 110 13.31 8.89 -17.09
C PRO A 110 14.21 8.49 -18.29
N PRO A 111 14.12 9.18 -19.43
CA PRO A 111 14.87 8.82 -20.64
C PRO A 111 16.39 8.87 -20.43
N GLU A 112 16.87 9.62 -19.42
CA GLU A 112 18.28 9.74 -19.07
C GLU A 112 18.89 8.47 -18.47
N ILE A 113 18.06 7.50 -18.07
CA ILE A 113 18.54 6.25 -17.45
C ILE A 113 19.04 5.24 -18.48
N GLN A 114 18.46 5.19 -19.69
CA GLN A 114 18.91 4.26 -20.73
C GLN A 114 20.38 4.49 -21.12
N PRO A 115 20.87 5.73 -21.33
CA PRO A 115 22.28 5.99 -21.56
C PRO A 115 23.22 5.52 -20.44
N ILE A 116 22.75 5.54 -19.18
CA ILE A 116 23.54 5.06 -18.03
C ILE A 116 23.67 3.53 -18.10
N LEU A 117 22.58 2.81 -18.40
CA LEU A 117 22.62 1.36 -18.62
C LEU A 117 23.51 1.00 -19.81
N ASP A 118 23.41 1.75 -20.89
CA ASP A 118 24.18 1.54 -22.11
C ASP A 118 25.68 1.79 -21.88
N SER A 119 26.06 2.70 -20.98
CA SER A 119 27.48 2.93 -20.63
C SER A 119 28.17 1.74 -19.94
N MET A 120 27.40 0.72 -19.52
CA MET A 120 27.92 -0.51 -18.91
C MET A 120 28.15 -1.59 -19.98
N ASP A 121 28.94 -1.27 -21.03
CA ASP A 121 29.10 -2.06 -22.26
C ASP A 121 29.49 -3.54 -22.06
N LEU A 122 30.19 -3.87 -20.97
CA LEU A 122 30.68 -5.22 -20.68
C LEU A 122 29.98 -5.90 -19.51
N THR A 123 29.05 -5.20 -18.85
CA THR A 123 28.38 -5.70 -17.63
C THR A 123 26.87 -5.75 -17.85
N PRO A 124 26.24 -6.93 -17.78
CA PRO A 124 24.79 -7.05 -17.82
C PRO A 124 24.12 -6.19 -16.76
N ALA A 125 23.22 -5.30 -17.18
CA ALA A 125 22.49 -4.39 -16.32
C ALA A 125 21.01 -4.35 -16.70
N VAL A 126 20.16 -4.24 -15.68
CA VAL A 126 18.69 -4.25 -15.78
C VAL A 126 18.09 -3.43 -14.66
N ILE A 127 16.94 -2.81 -14.92
CA ILE A 127 16.14 -2.09 -13.94
C ILE A 127 14.81 -2.79 -13.77
N TYR A 128 14.43 -3.01 -12.52
CA TYR A 128 13.15 -3.59 -12.14
C TYR A 128 12.30 -2.57 -11.40
N ASN A 129 10.98 -2.69 -11.52
CA ASN A 129 10.05 -2.05 -10.60
C ASN A 129 9.90 -2.87 -9.30
N GLY A 130 9.07 -2.38 -8.37
CA GLY A 130 8.78 -3.08 -7.11
C GLY A 130 8.02 -4.42 -7.25
N ARG A 131 7.51 -4.74 -8.45
CA ARG A 131 6.87 -6.02 -8.80
C ARG A 131 7.81 -6.99 -9.53
N TYR A 132 9.08 -6.62 -9.74
CA TYR A 132 10.04 -7.33 -10.57
C TYR A 132 9.72 -7.35 -12.07
N ASP A 133 8.86 -6.44 -12.55
CA ASP A 133 8.74 -6.19 -13.99
C ASP A 133 9.99 -5.47 -14.48
N ILE A 134 10.46 -5.85 -15.67
CA ILE A 134 11.64 -5.26 -16.28
C ILE A 134 11.24 -3.95 -16.95
N LEU A 135 11.88 -2.85 -16.54
CA LEU A 135 11.62 -1.51 -17.06
C LEU A 135 12.60 -1.10 -18.16
N ALA A 136 13.86 -1.54 -18.06
CA ALA A 136 14.91 -1.32 -19.05
C ALA A 136 16.08 -2.28 -18.83
N TRP A 137 16.85 -2.53 -19.87
CA TRP A 137 18.05 -3.38 -19.85
C TRP A 137 19.08 -2.90 -20.88
N ASN A 138 20.32 -3.36 -20.74
CA ASN A 138 21.38 -3.14 -21.74
C ASN A 138 21.61 -4.37 -22.63
N ALA A 139 22.34 -4.20 -23.73
CA ALA A 139 22.57 -5.27 -24.70
C ALA A 139 23.21 -6.55 -24.10
N PRO A 140 24.23 -6.48 -23.20
CA PRO A 140 24.77 -7.67 -22.54
C PRO A 140 23.73 -8.44 -21.72
N TYR A 141 22.80 -7.76 -21.05
CA TYR A 141 21.70 -8.42 -20.32
C TYR A 141 20.74 -9.13 -21.27
N GLY A 142 20.36 -8.51 -22.38
CA GLY A 142 19.53 -9.14 -23.42
C GLY A 142 20.18 -10.38 -24.04
N ALA A 143 21.50 -10.38 -24.21
CA ALA A 143 22.25 -11.54 -24.70
C ALA A 143 22.24 -12.73 -23.72
N LEU A 144 22.22 -12.47 -22.40
CA LEU A 144 22.12 -13.51 -21.38
C LEU A 144 20.69 -14.05 -21.22
N PHE A 145 19.69 -13.19 -21.43
CA PHE A 145 18.28 -13.51 -21.21
C PHE A 145 17.45 -13.22 -22.47
N PRO A 146 17.58 -14.01 -23.54
CA PRO A 146 16.90 -13.76 -24.82
C PRO A 146 15.36 -13.88 -24.76
N GLY A 147 14.79 -14.35 -23.65
CA GLY A 147 13.35 -14.36 -23.40
C GLY A 147 12.80 -13.08 -22.73
N VAL A 148 13.68 -12.15 -22.33
CA VAL A 148 13.30 -10.84 -21.78
C VAL A 148 13.00 -9.84 -22.89
N THR A 149 13.62 -10.01 -24.06
CA THR A 149 13.36 -9.20 -25.25
C THR A 149 12.04 -9.64 -25.88
N VAL A 150 10.92 -9.36 -25.22
CA VAL A 150 9.65 -9.25 -25.93
C VAL A 150 9.71 -7.89 -26.61
N GLU A 151 10.15 -7.86 -27.88
CA GLU A 151 9.86 -6.70 -28.74
C GLU A 151 8.34 -6.44 -28.72
N PRO A 152 7.90 -5.18 -28.78
CA PRO A 152 6.49 -4.80 -28.70
C PRO A 152 5.61 -5.48 -29.77
#